data_AF-A0A838S815-F1
#
_entry.id   AF-A0A838S815-F1
#
_cell.length_a   1.000
_cell.length_b   1.000
_cell.length_c   1.000
_cell.angle_alpha   90.00
_cell.angle_beta   90.00
_cell.angle_gamma   90.00
#
_symmetry.space_group_name_H-M   'P 1'
#
loop_
_entity.id
_entity.type
_entity.pdbx_description
1 polymer ?
#
loop_
_entity_poly.entity_id
_entity_poly.type
_entity_poly.pdbx_seq_one_letter_code
_entity_poly.pdbx_strand_id
1 'polypeptide(L)'
;MDTAAVVLFVLTALIFLLSGTRNLRTPAEPAAPTDDQPSRWRPPRSLLRMIGSLELLAVVGLLAGLVFLPFGIAAAAGLALLMIGAVAYHVLAREPLSSLLFPVVPLLLSAAAVAVGVAAL
;
A
#
# COMPACT_ATOMS: atom_id res chain seq x y z
N MET A 1 -12.31 15.04 14.91
CA MET A 1 -12.13 14.21 13.71
C MET A 1 -13.32 13.27 13.60
N ASP A 2 -13.87 13.07 12.40
CA ASP A 2 -15.01 12.17 12.18
C ASP A 2 -14.63 10.70 12.46
N THR A 3 -15.56 9.94 13.05
CA THR A 3 -15.43 8.51 13.32
C THR A 3 -15.08 7.73 12.05
N ALA A 4 -15.66 8.11 10.89
CA ALA A 4 -15.34 7.48 9.62
C ALA A 4 -13.86 7.66 9.23
N ALA A 5 -13.32 8.87 9.40
CA ALA A 5 -11.91 9.15 9.13
C ALA A 5 -10.98 8.36 10.06
N VAL A 6 -11.33 8.27 11.35
CA VAL A 6 -10.58 7.47 12.34
C VAL A 6 -10.53 6.01 11.91
N VAL A 7 -11.69 5.43 11.59
CA VAL A 7 -11.79 4.02 11.17
C VAL A 7 -10.96 3.78 9.90
N LEU A 8 -11.08 4.64 8.90
CA LEU A 8 -10.34 4.50 7.65
C LEU A 8 -8.82 4.62 7.85
N PHE A 9 -8.35 5.58 8.65
CA PHE A 9 -6.92 5.74 8.90
C PHE A 9 -6.35 4.55 9.66
N VAL A 10 -7.04 4.08 10.71
CA VAL A 10 -6.60 2.92 11.50
C VAL A 10 -6.60 1.65 10.65
N LEU A 11 -7.68 1.37 9.92
CA LEU A 11 -7.78 0.17 9.09
C LEU A 11 -6.71 0.16 7.99
N THR A 12 -6.52 1.29 7.31
CA THR A 12 -5.50 1.45 6.28
C THR A 12 -4.10 1.27 6.89
N ALA A 13 -3.83 1.87 8.04
CA ALA A 13 -2.56 1.73 8.74
C ALA A 13 -2.26 0.27 9.11
N LEU A 14 -3.23 -0.49 9.59
CA LEU A 14 -3.03 -1.90 9.95
C LEU A 14 -2.70 -2.77 8.74
N ILE A 15 -3.40 -2.57 7.62
CA ILE A 15 -3.14 -3.31 6.37
C ILE A 15 -1.72 -3.02 5.86
N PHE A 16 -1.33 -1.74 5.82
CA PHE A 16 -0.01 -1.34 5.33
C PHE A 16 1.12 -1.62 6.32
N LEU A 17 0.84 -1.74 7.61
CA LEU A 17 1.81 -2.24 8.58
C LEU A 17 2.18 -3.70 8.25
N LEU A 18 1.20 -4.55 7.93
CA LEU A 18 1.45 -5.93 7.53
C LEU A 18 2.14 -6.02 6.16
N SER A 19 1.65 -5.28 5.17
CA SER A 19 2.26 -5.23 3.82
C SER A 19 3.71 -4.74 3.88
N GLY A 20 3.95 -3.61 4.54
CA GLY A 20 5.26 -2.97 4.64
C GLY A 20 6.27 -3.82 5.38
N THR A 21 5.87 -4.46 6.49
CA THR A 21 6.76 -5.40 7.20
C THR A 21 7.11 -6.62 6.37
N ARG A 22 6.18 -7.17 5.59
CA ARG A 22 6.46 -8.27 4.66
C ARG A 22 7.44 -7.86 3.57
N ASN A 23 7.21 -6.71 2.96
CA ASN A 23 8.04 -6.17 1.88
C ASN A 23 9.50 -5.93 2.34
N LEU A 24 9.69 -5.43 3.56
CA LEU A 24 11.01 -5.26 4.18
C LEU A 24 11.73 -6.59 4.50
N ARG A 25 10.98 -7.63 4.85
CA ARG A 25 11.52 -8.93 5.31
C ARG A 25 11.74 -9.94 4.18
N THR A 26 11.55 -9.57 2.92
CA THR A 26 11.69 -10.48 1.77
C THR A 26 13.09 -11.16 1.74
N PRO A 27 13.19 -12.51 1.78
CA PRO A 27 14.44 -13.28 1.83
C PRO A 27 15.35 -13.14 0.60
N ALA A 28 16.60 -13.64 0.72
CA ALA A 28 17.68 -13.44 -0.26
C ALA A 28 17.67 -14.34 -1.46
N GLU A 29 17.24 -15.58 -1.26
CA GLU A 29 17.01 -16.48 -2.36
C GLU A 29 15.56 -16.34 -2.82
N PRO A 30 15.34 -16.01 -4.10
CA PRO A 30 14.05 -16.26 -4.71
C PRO A 30 13.84 -17.77 -4.74
N ALA A 31 12.62 -18.24 -4.42
CA ALA A 31 12.20 -19.55 -4.90
C ALA A 31 12.43 -19.62 -6.43
N ALA A 32 12.81 -20.81 -6.92
CA ALA A 32 13.09 -21.06 -8.33
C ALA A 32 12.02 -20.42 -9.23
N PRO A 33 12.40 -19.87 -10.40
CA PRO A 33 11.43 -19.32 -11.35
C PRO A 33 10.37 -20.39 -11.64
N THR A 34 9.11 -20.03 -11.45
CA THR A 34 7.96 -20.86 -11.82
C THR A 34 7.40 -20.35 -13.15
N ASP A 35 6.80 -21.23 -13.95
CA ASP A 35 6.29 -20.91 -15.30
C ASP A 35 5.24 -19.79 -15.31
N ASP A 36 4.59 -19.54 -14.18
CA ASP A 36 3.56 -18.51 -13.96
C ASP A 36 4.12 -17.11 -13.69
N GLN A 37 5.40 -16.97 -13.28
CA GLN A 37 5.99 -15.66 -12.97
C GLN A 37 7.40 -15.52 -13.55
N PRO A 38 7.53 -15.15 -14.85
CA PRO A 38 8.81 -15.05 -15.52
C PRO A 38 9.70 -13.98 -14.86
N SER A 39 11.01 -14.23 -14.81
CA SER A 39 12.00 -13.43 -14.09
C SER A 39 11.98 -11.92 -14.39
N ARG A 40 11.53 -11.51 -15.58
CA ARG A 40 11.42 -10.09 -15.97
C ARG A 40 10.40 -9.29 -15.16
N TRP A 41 9.39 -9.97 -14.60
CA TRP A 41 8.32 -9.37 -13.79
C TRP A 41 8.50 -9.72 -12.32
N ARG A 42 9.74 -9.86 -11.85
CA ARG A 42 10.04 -9.95 -10.42
C ARG A 42 10.69 -8.64 -9.98
N PRO A 43 10.12 -7.95 -8.98
CA PRO A 43 10.70 -6.70 -8.53
C PRO A 43 12.01 -6.99 -7.79
N PRO A 44 13.07 -6.19 -8.00
CA PRO A 44 14.30 -6.36 -7.25
C PRO A 44 14.05 -6.10 -5.76
N ARG A 45 14.86 -6.75 -4.90
CA ARG A 45 14.70 -6.67 -3.44
C ARG A 45 14.83 -5.24 -2.91
N SER A 46 15.67 -4.42 -3.54
CA SER A 46 15.80 -3.00 -3.21
C SER A 46 14.49 -2.25 -3.42
N LEU A 47 13.76 -2.55 -4.51
CA LEU A 47 12.45 -1.97 -4.78
C LEU A 47 11.42 -2.42 -3.74
N LEU A 48 11.37 -3.71 -3.40
CA LEU A 48 10.48 -4.21 -2.34
C LEU A 48 10.77 -3.56 -0.98
N ARG A 49 12.04 -3.39 -0.61
CA ARG A 49 12.41 -2.69 0.63
C ARG A 49 12.04 -1.22 0.59
N MET A 50 12.20 -0.56 -0.56
CA MET A 50 11.79 0.84 -0.74
C MET A 50 10.28 0.98 -0.57
N ILE A 51 9.50 0.12 -1.24
CA ILE A 51 8.04 0.05 -1.11
C ILE A 51 7.65 -0.16 0.35
N GLY A 52 8.23 -1.17 1.02
CA GLY A 52 7.91 -1.45 2.42
C GLY A 52 8.27 -0.29 3.36
N SER A 53 9.38 0.41 3.11
CA SER A 53 9.76 1.61 3.88
C SER A 53 8.73 2.74 3.70
N LEU A 54 8.26 2.96 2.47
CA LEU A 54 7.24 3.96 2.16
C LEU A 54 5.89 3.61 2.79
N GLU A 55 5.48 2.34 2.74
CA GLU A 55 4.27 1.86 3.41
C GLU A 55 4.34 2.10 4.92
N LEU A 56 5.46 1.77 5.57
CA LEU A 56 5.62 2.03 7.01
C LEU A 56 5.69 3.52 7.35
N LEU A 57 6.31 4.34 6.50
CA LEU A 57 6.31 5.79 6.68
C LEU A 57 4.88 6.35 6.58
N ALA A 58 4.07 5.83 5.66
CA ALA A 58 2.67 6.19 5.54
C ALA A 58 1.85 5.72 6.75
N VAL A 59 2.16 4.57 7.35
CA VAL A 59 1.55 4.15 8.64
C VAL A 59 1.80 5.21 9.71
N VAL A 60 3.04 5.70 9.84
CA VAL A 60 3.35 6.79 10.79
C VAL A 60 2.54 8.05 10.44
N GLY A 61 2.45 8.41 9.17
CA GLY A 61 1.68 9.57 8.71
C GLY A 61 0.17 9.45 8.97
N LEU A 62 -0.43 8.27 8.79
CA LEU A 62 -1.84 8.00 9.11
C LEU A 62 -2.11 8.12 10.61
N LEU A 63 -1.21 7.61 11.46
CA LEU A 63 -1.33 7.73 12.91
C LEU A 63 -1.15 9.19 13.38
N ALA A 64 -0.18 9.92 12.80
CA ALA A 64 -0.04 11.36 13.02
C ALA A 64 -1.30 12.12 12.56
N GLY A 65 -1.94 11.64 11.49
CA GLY A 65 -3.22 12.12 10.97
C GLY A 65 -4.37 12.09 11.97
N LEU A 66 -4.32 11.21 12.99
CA LEU A 66 -5.33 11.17 14.05
C LEU A 66 -5.29 12.43 14.95
N VAL A 67 -4.13 13.09 15.01
CA VAL A 67 -3.91 14.32 15.79
C VAL A 67 -3.94 15.55 14.88
N PHE A 68 -3.35 15.44 13.68
CA PHE A 68 -3.30 16.51 12.69
C PHE A 68 -3.70 15.98 11.31
N LEU A 69 -5.00 16.14 11.00
CA LEU A 69 -5.67 15.58 9.83
C LEU A 69 -4.90 15.71 8.50
N PRO A 70 -4.24 16.83 8.17
CA PRO A 70 -3.48 16.96 6.92
C PRO A 70 -2.38 15.89 6.73
N PHE A 71 -1.73 15.41 7.79
CA PHE A 71 -0.75 14.33 7.67
C PHE A 71 -1.38 13.01 7.24
N GLY A 72 -2.57 12.70 7.76
CA GLY A 72 -3.31 11.49 7.40
C GLY A 72 -3.75 11.51 5.94
N ILE A 73 -4.24 12.66 5.46
CA ILE A 73 -4.61 12.85 4.05
C ILE A 73 -3.40 12.66 3.15
N ALA A 74 -2.27 13.30 3.48
CA ALA A 74 -1.03 13.19 2.69
C ALA A 74 -0.51 11.74 2.64
N ALA A 75 -0.54 11.03 3.77
CA ALA A 75 -0.13 9.64 3.85
C ALA A 75 -1.05 8.70 3.04
N ALA A 76 -2.36 8.88 3.17
CA ALA A 76 -3.36 8.12 2.41
C ALA A 76 -3.22 8.35 0.90
N ALA A 77 -2.95 9.59 0.48
CA ALA A 77 -2.71 9.92 -0.92
C ALA A 77 -1.42 9.25 -1.45
N GLY A 78 -0.34 9.26 -0.68
CA GLY A 78 0.89 8.56 -1.02
C GLY A 78 0.68 7.05 -1.18
N LEU A 79 -0.08 6.42 -0.28
CA LEU A 79 -0.45 5.01 -0.38
C LEU A 79 -1.30 4.70 -1.61
N ALA A 80 -2.27 5.58 -1.94
CA ALA A 80 -3.07 5.42 -3.14
C ALA A 80 -2.19 5.45 -4.41
N LEU A 81 -1.26 6.40 -4.51
CA LEU A 81 -0.32 6.46 -5.63
C LEU A 81 0.56 5.20 -5.71
N LEU A 82 1.05 4.72 -4.58
CA LEU A 82 1.87 3.52 -4.49
C LEU A 82 1.09 2.27 -4.93
N MET A 83 -0.19 2.16 -4.55
CA MET A 83 -1.06 1.07 -4.98
C MET A 83 -1.46 1.16 -6.46
N ILE A 84 -1.60 2.36 -7.04
CA ILE A 84 -1.78 2.49 -8.50
C ILE A 84 -0.59 1.88 -9.23
N GLY A 85 0.63 2.14 -8.77
CA GLY A 85 1.85 1.52 -9.29
C GLY A 85 1.83 -0.01 -9.17
N ALA A 86 1.35 -0.54 -8.04
CA ALA A 86 1.19 -1.97 -7.83
C ALA A 86 0.14 -2.59 -8.77
N VAL A 87 -1.03 -1.97 -8.94
CA VAL A 87 -2.05 -2.42 -9.90
C VAL A 87 -1.47 -2.46 -11.30
N ALA A 88 -0.80 -1.39 -11.74
CA ALA A 88 -0.16 -1.35 -13.05
C ALA A 88 0.86 -2.47 -13.22
N TYR A 89 1.66 -2.77 -12.19
CA TYR A 89 2.61 -3.87 -12.20
C TYR A 89 1.96 -5.23 -12.45
N HIS A 90 0.91 -5.57 -11.69
CA HIS A 90 0.20 -6.85 -11.84
C HIS A 90 -0.51 -6.96 -13.19
N VAL A 91 -1.08 -5.86 -13.71
CA VAL A 91 -1.71 -5.82 -15.05
C VAL A 91 -0.66 -6.01 -16.15
N LEU A 92 0.48 -5.32 -16.07
CA LEU A 92 1.58 -5.43 -17.03
C LEU A 92 2.20 -6.84 -17.01
N ALA A 93 2.29 -7.44 -15.82
CA ALA A 93 2.73 -8.82 -15.64
C ALA A 93 1.71 -9.86 -16.14
N ARG A 94 0.48 -9.44 -16.48
CA ARG A 94 -0.63 -10.29 -16.93
C ARG A 94 -0.98 -11.39 -15.93
N GLU A 95 -0.90 -11.05 -14.65
CA GLU A 95 -1.28 -11.96 -13.58
C GLU A 95 -2.81 -12.20 -13.56
N PRO A 96 -3.28 -13.32 -12.98
CA PRO A 96 -4.70 -13.59 -12.86
C PRO A 96 -5.43 -12.48 -12.08
N LEU A 97 -6.71 -12.31 -12.37
CA LEU A 97 -7.53 -11.24 -11.77
C LEU A 97 -7.58 -11.34 -10.23
N SER A 98 -7.45 -12.54 -9.67
CA SER A 98 -7.35 -12.77 -8.23
C SER A 98 -6.13 -12.09 -7.60
N SER A 99 -5.01 -11.97 -8.33
CA SER A 99 -3.82 -11.25 -7.86
C SER A 99 -4.05 -9.74 -7.77
N LEU A 100 -4.95 -9.18 -8.59
CA LEU A 100 -5.28 -7.75 -8.56
C LEU A 100 -6.05 -7.34 -7.31
N LEU A 101 -6.67 -8.28 -6.59
CA LEU A 101 -7.37 -7.97 -5.34
C LEU A 101 -6.40 -7.42 -4.29
N PHE A 102 -5.16 -7.92 -4.26
CA PHE A 102 -4.15 -7.50 -3.29
C PHE A 102 -3.80 -6.01 -3.36
N PRO A 103 -3.59 -5.39 -4.53
CA PRO A 103 -3.39 -3.95 -4.63
C PRO A 103 -4.68 -3.12 -4.76
N VAL A 104 -5.75 -3.66 -5.36
CA VAL A 104 -6.99 -2.88 -5.59
C VAL A 104 -7.75 -2.61 -4.30
N VAL A 105 -7.85 -3.59 -3.39
CA VAL A 105 -8.59 -3.38 -2.13
C VAL A 105 -7.92 -2.30 -1.25
N PRO A 106 -6.59 -2.33 -1.01
CA PRO A 106 -5.90 -1.26 -0.30
C PRO A 106 -5.95 0.07 -1.04
N LEU A 107 -5.90 0.09 -2.38
CA LEU A 107 -6.09 1.32 -3.16
C LEU A 107 -7.43 1.98 -2.83
N LEU A 108 -8.52 1.23 -2.85
CA LEU A 108 -9.85 1.74 -2.55
C LEU A 108 -9.95 2.27 -1.12
N LEU A 109 -9.35 1.58 -0.15
CA LEU A 109 -9.29 2.05 1.23
C LEU A 109 -8.50 3.35 1.38
N SER A 110 -7.33 3.44 0.75
CA SER A 110 -6.52 4.66 0.74
C SER A 110 -7.26 5.83 0.06
N ALA A 111 -7.93 5.58 -1.06
CA ALA A 111 -8.73 6.59 -1.75
C ALA A 111 -9.92 7.07 -0.89
N ALA A 112 -10.61 6.16 -0.22
CA ALA A 112 -11.69 6.50 0.71
C ALA A 112 -11.16 7.33 1.90
N ALA A 113 -10.01 6.95 2.45
CA ALA A 113 -9.34 7.71 3.52
C ALA A 113 -9.01 9.15 3.09
N VAL A 114 -8.52 9.35 1.86
CA VAL A 114 -8.31 10.69 1.30
C VAL A 114 -9.63 11.45 1.18
N ALA A 115 -10.64 10.85 0.56
CA ALA A 115 -11.92 11.51 0.30
C ALA A 115 -12.60 11.96 1.59
N VAL A 116 -12.67 11.08 2.59
CA VAL A 116 -13.28 11.40 3.89
C VAL A 116 -12.43 12.40 4.67
N GLY A 117 -11.10 12.26 4.64
CA GLY A 117 -10.21 13.22 5.29
C GLY A 117 -10.35 14.62 4.70
N VAL A 118 -10.42 14.75 3.38
CA VAL A 118 -10.61 16.04 2.69
C VAL A 118 -11.99 16.63 2.98
N ALA A 119 -13.04 15.81 3.03
CA ALA A 119 -14.38 16.26 3.38
C ALA A 119 -14.51 16.76 4.84
N ALA A 120 -13.54 16.43 5.69
CA ALA A 120 -13.50 16.82 7.10
C ALA A 120 -12.52 17.98 7.41
N LEU A 121 -11.93 18.61 6.38
CA LEU A 121 -11.15 19.85 6.48
C LEU A 121 -12.07 21.08 6.62
#